data_AF-A0A1G8CFS7-F1
#
_entry.id   AF-A0A1G8CFS7-F1
#
_cell.length_a   1.000
_cell.length_b   1.000
_cell.length_c   1.000
_cell.angle_alpha   90.00
_cell.angle_beta   90.00
_cell.angle_gamma   90.00
#
_symmetry.space_group_name_H-M   'P 1'
#
loop_
_entity.id
_entity.type
_entity.pdbx_description
1 polymer ?
#
loop_
_entity_poly.entity_id
_entity_poly.type
_entity_poly.pdbx_seq_one_letter_code
_entity_poly.pdbx_strand_id
1 'polypeptide(L)'
;MITHLHKASNFDGSRVCVEQIQVGFDCYFRNNSGGVLRYRCTSLNDSFARFESLNKDWPGSINVELNAHDLTDAEFVVLVVAMKDFTPLYLTPEEIKVLSRAESLGYISRQSYTQTSWLNLGIARMQAA
;
A
#
# COMPACT_ATOMS: atom_id res chain seq x y z
N MET A 1 12.51 9.26 3.65
CA MET A 1 11.75 8.39 2.73
C MET A 1 10.26 8.69 2.85
N ILE A 2 9.45 8.27 1.88
CA ILE A 2 8.00 8.50 1.91
C ILE A 2 7.27 7.19 1.72
N THR A 3 6.39 6.83 2.65
CA THR A 3 5.70 5.54 2.59
C THR A 3 4.52 5.59 1.63
N HIS A 4 4.28 4.48 0.92
CA HIS A 4 3.13 4.21 0.07
C HIS A 4 2.90 5.15 -1.12
N LEU A 5 3.57 6.30 -1.21
CA LEU A 5 3.41 7.24 -2.32
C LEU A 5 3.77 6.61 -3.68
N HIS A 6 4.70 5.65 -3.69
CA HIS A 6 5.04 4.86 -4.88
C HIS A 6 3.87 4.01 -5.42
N LYS A 7 2.80 3.79 -4.62
CA LYS A 7 1.56 3.10 -5.03
C LYS A 7 0.52 4.06 -5.59
N ALA A 8 0.76 5.38 -5.53
CA ALA A 8 -0.16 6.41 -5.96
C ALA A 8 0.11 6.86 -7.41
N SER A 9 -0.95 7.20 -8.13
CA SER A 9 -0.84 7.83 -9.45
C SER A 9 -1.92 8.90 -9.63
N ASN A 10 -1.59 9.93 -10.40
CA ASN A 10 -2.54 10.88 -10.94
C ASN A 10 -3.52 10.19 -11.90
N PHE A 11 -4.58 10.88 -12.30
CA PHE A 11 -5.59 10.31 -13.20
C PHE A 11 -5.10 10.06 -14.63
N ASP A 12 -4.03 10.74 -15.03
CA ASP A 12 -3.32 10.50 -16.30
C ASP A 12 -2.30 9.35 -16.20
N GLY A 13 -2.17 8.71 -15.03
CA GLY A 13 -1.23 7.62 -14.77
C GLY A 13 0.18 8.07 -14.39
N SER A 14 0.46 9.38 -14.36
CA SER A 14 1.74 9.91 -13.86
C SER A 14 1.89 9.69 -12.35
N ARG A 15 3.12 9.73 -11.85
CA ARG A 15 3.40 9.57 -10.41
C ARG A 15 2.92 10.79 -9.64
N VAL A 16 2.38 10.56 -8.44
CA VAL A 16 2.07 11.64 -7.50
C VAL A 16 3.36 12.14 -6.87
N CYS A 17 3.55 13.45 -6.87
CA CYS A 17 4.62 14.14 -6.16
C CYS A 17 4.09 14.74 -4.85
N VAL A 18 4.95 14.88 -3.85
CA VAL A 18 4.57 15.32 -2.49
C VAL A 18 3.99 16.72 -2.51
N GLU A 19 4.54 17.58 -3.36
CA GLU A 19 4.17 18.99 -3.50
C GLU A 19 2.73 19.15 -4.03
N GLN A 20 2.15 18.09 -4.59
CA GLN A 20 0.76 18.06 -5.05
C GLN A 20 -0.23 17.71 -3.92
N ILE A 21 0.25 17.09 -2.83
CA ILE A 21 -0.59 16.57 -1.76
C ILE A 21 -1.10 17.74 -0.92
N GLN A 22 -2.42 17.91 -0.93
CA GLN A 22 -3.16 18.85 -0.10
C GLN A 22 -4.49 18.21 0.30
N VAL A 23 -5.13 18.71 1.36
CA VAL A 23 -6.47 18.25 1.73
C VAL A 23 -7.43 18.46 0.55
N GLY A 24 -8.18 17.42 0.19
CA GLY A 24 -9.05 17.40 -0.99
C GLY A 24 -8.38 16.91 -2.28
N PHE A 25 -7.08 16.66 -2.29
CA PHE A 25 -6.38 16.06 -3.44
C PHE A 25 -6.87 14.63 -3.70
N ASP A 26 -7.24 14.36 -4.94
CA ASP A 26 -7.70 13.04 -5.39
C ASP A 26 -6.64 12.35 -6.23
N CYS A 27 -6.43 11.06 -5.98
CA CYS A 27 -5.52 10.22 -6.76
C CYS A 27 -6.00 8.77 -6.78
N TYR A 28 -5.32 7.95 -7.58
CA TYR A 28 -5.48 6.51 -7.52
C TYR A 28 -4.42 5.90 -6.60
N PHE A 29 -4.81 4.91 -5.80
CA PHE A 29 -3.87 4.00 -5.16
C PHE A 29 -4.12 2.57 -5.63
N ARG A 30 -3.02 1.83 -5.82
CA ARG A 30 -3.05 0.37 -5.93
C ARG A 30 -3.27 -0.22 -4.55
N ASN A 31 -4.35 -0.96 -4.35
CA ASN A 31 -4.58 -1.71 -3.12
C ASN A 31 -3.70 -2.97 -3.08
N ASN A 32 -3.50 -3.53 -1.88
CA ASN A 32 -2.67 -4.72 -1.67
C ASN A 32 -3.24 -6.00 -2.32
N SER A 33 -4.44 -5.95 -2.89
CA SER A 33 -5.07 -7.04 -3.65
C SER A 33 -4.97 -6.87 -5.17
N GLY A 34 -4.25 -5.83 -5.64
CA GLY A 34 -4.04 -5.57 -7.07
C GLY A 34 -5.12 -4.72 -7.75
N GLY A 35 -6.16 -4.31 -7.03
CA GLY A 35 -7.17 -3.37 -7.53
C GLY A 35 -6.69 -1.92 -7.44
N VAL A 36 -7.22 -1.06 -8.31
CA VAL A 36 -6.96 0.39 -8.29
C VAL A 36 -8.22 1.11 -7.85
N LEU A 37 -8.13 1.92 -6.79
CA LEU A 37 -9.26 2.68 -6.24
C LEU A 37 -8.93 4.15 -6.16
N ARG A 38 -9.96 5.01 -6.24
CA ARG A 38 -9.82 6.45 -6.02
C ARG A 38 -9.80 6.74 -4.53
N TYR A 39 -8.84 7.54 -4.11
CA TYR A 39 -8.72 8.04 -2.75
C TYR A 39 -8.66 9.56 -2.75
N ARG A 40 -9.12 10.15 -1.66
CA ARG A 40 -9.02 11.58 -1.36
C ARG A 40 -8.17 11.79 -0.11
N CYS A 41 -7.25 12.75 -0.17
CA CYS A 41 -6.54 13.21 1.02
C CYS A 41 -7.52 13.92 1.96
N THR A 42 -7.80 13.35 3.13
CA THR A 42 -8.73 13.92 4.13
C THR A 42 -8.02 14.66 5.25
N SER A 43 -6.73 14.40 5.46
CA SER A 43 -5.91 15.08 6.46
C SER A 43 -4.46 15.14 6.01
N LEU A 44 -3.79 16.26 6.30
CA LEU A 44 -2.37 16.48 6.01
C LEU A 44 -1.76 17.29 7.15
N ASN A 45 -0.58 16.88 7.60
CA ASN A 45 0.32 17.67 8.44
C ASN A 45 1.79 17.37 8.08
N ASP A 46 2.71 17.91 8.87
CA ASP A 46 4.15 17.83 8.63
C ASP A 46 4.73 16.39 8.61
N SER A 47 4.02 15.42 9.21
CA SER A 47 4.50 14.05 9.36
C SER A 47 3.72 13.05 8.51
N PHE A 48 2.43 13.30 8.26
CA PHE A 48 1.56 12.35 7.58
C PHE A 48 0.50 12.99 6.69
N ALA A 49 0.14 12.25 5.64
CA ALA A 49 -1.05 12.48 4.82
C ALA A 49 -1.98 11.25 4.92
N ARG A 50 -3.26 11.46 5.19
CA ARG A 50 -4.27 10.40 5.26
C ARG A 50 -5.16 10.45 4.03
N PHE A 51 -5.26 9.32 3.36
CA PHE A 51 -6.09 9.12 2.17
C PHE A 51 -7.23 8.16 2.47
N GLU A 52 -8.45 8.50 2.06
CA GLU A 52 -9.64 7.67 2.25
C GLU A 52 -10.29 7.31 0.91
N SER A 53 -10.72 6.05 0.78
CA SER A 53 -11.36 5.54 -0.43
C SER A 53 -12.67 6.29 -0.68
N LEU A 54 -12.84 6.78 -1.91
CA LEU A 54 -14.10 7.37 -2.36
C LEU A 54 -15.14 6.30 -2.72
N ASN A 55 -14.75 5.04 -2.81
CA ASN A 55 -15.65 3.94 -3.13
C ASN A 55 -16.28 3.36 -1.85
N LYS A 56 -17.59 3.58 -1.66
CA LYS A 56 -18.34 3.10 -0.49
C LYS A 56 -18.44 1.58 -0.40
N ASP A 57 -18.39 0.88 -1.53
CA ASP A 57 -18.37 -0.59 -1.56
C ASP A 57 -17.05 -1.16 -1.06
N TRP A 58 -15.99 -0.37 -1.14
CA TRP A 58 -14.61 -0.75 -0.82
C TRP A 58 -13.98 0.31 0.07
N PRO A 59 -14.47 0.48 1.31
CA PRO A 59 -13.94 1.45 2.25
C PRO A 59 -12.51 1.06 2.62
N GLY A 60 -11.64 2.06 2.73
CA GLY A 60 -10.24 1.85 3.08
C GLY A 60 -9.54 3.16 3.32
N SER A 61 -8.43 3.10 4.06
CA SER A 61 -7.57 4.26 4.28
C SER A 61 -6.10 3.90 4.08
N ILE A 62 -5.31 4.86 3.64
CA ILE A 62 -3.87 4.75 3.45
C ILE A 62 -3.24 5.95 4.15
N ASN A 63 -2.31 5.68 5.06
CA ASN A 63 -1.50 6.71 5.70
C ASN A 63 -0.14 6.76 5.00
N VAL A 64 0.22 7.93 4.49
CA VAL A 64 1.53 8.21 3.89
C VAL A 64 2.35 9.00 4.91
N GLU A 65 3.45 8.41 5.37
CA GLU A 65 4.44 9.09 6.22
C GLU A 65 5.37 9.89 5.31
N LEU A 66 5.47 11.20 5.53
CA LEU A 66 6.25 12.12 4.69
C LEU A 66 7.74 12.14 5.04
N ASN A 67 8.08 11.80 6.30
CA ASN A 67 9.44 11.81 6.84
C ASN A 67 9.81 10.45 7.44
N ALA A 68 9.45 9.38 6.74
CA ALA A 68 9.77 8.03 7.18
C ALA A 68 11.30 7.80 7.19
N HIS A 69 11.79 7.23 8.29
CA HIS A 69 13.14 6.67 8.35
C HIS A 69 13.25 5.51 7.36
N ASP A 70 14.42 5.45 6.73
CA ASP A 70 14.79 4.36 5.84
C ASP A 70 15.05 3.06 6.64
N LEU A 71 15.23 1.95 5.93
CA LEU A 71 15.72 0.71 6.55
C LEU A 71 17.16 0.90 7.02
N THR A 72 17.46 0.34 8.18
CA THR A 72 18.84 0.22 8.68
C THR A 72 19.60 -0.87 7.95
N ASP A 73 20.94 -0.85 8.01
CA ASP A 73 21.78 -1.89 7.41
C ASP A 73 21.42 -3.30 7.91
N ALA A 74 21.09 -3.43 9.20
CA ALA A 74 20.64 -4.69 9.79
C ALA A 74 19.31 -5.15 9.19
N GLU A 75 18.34 -4.25 9.00
CA GLU A 75 17.07 -4.56 8.36
C GLU A 75 17.24 -4.91 6.88
N PHE A 76 18.19 -4.31 6.18
CA PHE A 76 18.54 -4.72 4.81
C PHE A 76 19.08 -6.16 4.75
N VAL A 77 19.92 -6.56 5.71
CA VAL A 77 20.40 -7.95 5.79
C VAL A 77 19.22 -8.91 6.01
N VAL A 78 18.32 -8.60 6.94
CA VAL A 78 17.10 -9.39 7.19
C VAL A 78 16.22 -9.44 5.94
N LEU A 79 16.05 -8.33 5.23
CA LEU A 79 15.28 -8.26 3.99
C LEU A 79 15.83 -9.22 2.92
N VAL A 80 17.15 -9.26 2.75
CA VAL A 80 17.80 -10.15 1.77
C VAL A 80 17.55 -11.63 2.10
N VAL A 81 17.62 -12.00 3.37
CA VAL A 81 17.33 -13.37 3.83
C VAL A 81 15.85 -13.71 3.59
N ALA A 82 14.94 -12.84 4.05
CA ALA A 82 13.50 -13.02 3.93
C ALA A 82 13.02 -13.16 2.48
N MET A 83 13.68 -12.47 1.54
CA MET A 83 13.36 -12.52 0.11
C MET A 83 13.89 -13.77 -0.59
N LYS A 84 15.03 -14.32 -0.15
CA LYS A 84 15.61 -15.56 -0.72
C LYS A 84 14.77 -16.79 -0.34
N ASP A 85 14.32 -16.85 0.91
CA ASP A 85 13.57 -17.98 1.46
C ASP A 85 12.07 -17.71 1.53
N PHE A 86 11.55 -16.83 0.66
CA PHE A 86 10.16 -16.35 0.73
C PHE A 86 9.14 -17.47 0.53
N THR A 87 8.77 -18.10 1.64
CA THR A 87 7.63 -18.99 1.78
C THR A 87 6.83 -18.49 2.99
N PRO A 88 5.58 -18.02 2.81
CA PRO A 88 4.80 -17.41 3.90
C PRO A 88 4.61 -18.30 5.13
N LEU A 89 4.79 -19.61 4.99
CA LEU A 89 4.66 -20.60 6.07
C LEU A 89 5.88 -20.65 7.01
N TYR A 90 7.01 -20.05 6.64
CA TYR A 90 8.29 -20.17 7.37
C TYR A 90 8.93 -18.84 7.75
N LEU A 91 8.29 -17.71 7.48
CA LEU A 91 8.82 -16.40 7.86
C LEU A 91 8.67 -16.15 9.37
N THR A 92 9.73 -15.67 9.99
CA THR A 92 9.73 -15.21 11.37
C THR A 92 8.97 -13.89 11.51
N PRO A 93 8.48 -13.56 12.73
CA PRO A 93 7.82 -12.27 12.97
C PRO A 93 8.69 -11.05 12.62
N GLU A 94 10.00 -11.15 12.80
CA GLU A 94 10.95 -10.09 12.46
C GLU A 94 11.04 -9.87 10.95
N GLU A 95 11.17 -10.95 10.17
CA GLU A 95 11.17 -10.88 8.71
C GLU A 95 9.87 -10.31 8.16
N ILE A 96 8.71 -10.71 8.73
CA ILE A 96 7.40 -10.16 8.36
C ILE A 96 7.35 -8.65 8.59
N LYS A 97 7.91 -8.17 9.70
CA LYS A 97 7.96 -6.73 10.02
C LYS A 97 8.84 -5.99 9.02
N VAL A 98 10.04 -6.50 8.73
CA VAL A 98 10.97 -5.89 7.77
C VAL A 98 10.39 -5.88 6.37
N LEU A 99 9.77 -6.99 5.91
CA LEU A 99 9.08 -7.05 4.62
C LEU A 99 7.95 -6.03 4.53
N SER A 100 7.13 -5.90 5.58
CA SER A 100 6.04 -4.93 5.60
C SER A 100 6.55 -3.48 5.53
N ARG A 101 7.66 -3.19 6.22
CA ARG A 101 8.31 -1.87 6.16
C ARG A 101 8.97 -1.61 4.80
N ALA A 102 9.66 -2.60 4.23
CA ALA A 102 10.26 -2.52 2.91
C ALA A 102 9.19 -2.28 1.83
N GLU A 103 8.05 -2.95 1.94
CA GLU A 103 6.90 -2.73 1.05
C GLU A 103 6.33 -1.32 1.20
N SER A 104 6.21 -0.81 2.42
CA SER A 104 5.71 0.56 2.62
C SER A 104 6.66 1.61 2.06
N LEU A 105 7.97 1.39 2.14
CA LEU A 105 9.00 2.27 1.57
C LEU A 105 9.17 2.11 0.05
N GLY A 106 8.61 1.05 -0.54
CA GLY A 106 8.64 0.79 -1.98
C GLY A 106 9.86 0.02 -2.47
N TYR A 107 10.63 -0.60 -1.57
CA TYR A 107 11.74 -1.49 -1.93
C TYR A 107 11.28 -2.81 -2.55
N ILE A 108 10.10 -3.29 -2.15
CA ILE A 108 9.52 -4.53 -2.64
C ILE A 108 8.04 -4.34 -2.94
N SER A 109 7.50 -5.18 -3.83
CA SER A 109 6.07 -5.27 -4.11
C SER A 109 5.58 -6.68 -3.89
N ARG A 110 4.53 -6.86 -3.09
CA ARG A 110 3.86 -8.16 -2.97
C ARG A 110 3.00 -8.40 -4.21
N GLN A 111 3.37 -9.37 -5.04
CA GLN A 111 2.53 -9.85 -6.14
C GLN A 111 1.77 -11.09 -5.66
N SER A 112 0.48 -10.95 -5.35
CA SER A 112 -0.40 -12.09 -5.10
C SER A 112 -1.16 -12.41 -6.38
N TYR A 113 -1.02 -13.65 -6.88
CA TYR A 113 -1.72 -14.13 -8.08
C TYR A 113 -3.13 -14.69 -7.78
N THR A 114 -3.57 -14.69 -6.52
CA THR A 114 -4.86 -15.28 -6.13
C THR A 114 -5.77 -14.26 -5.44
N GLN A 115 -6.64 -13.64 -6.24
CA GLN A 115 -7.70 -12.73 -5.78
C GLN A 115 -8.95 -13.48 -5.30
N THR A 116 -8.79 -14.64 -4.65
CA THR A 116 -9.91 -15.51 -4.25
C THR A 116 -10.92 -14.78 -3.36
N SER A 117 -10.48 -13.81 -2.55
CA SER A 117 -11.36 -12.96 -1.76
C SER A 117 -12.29 -12.08 -2.59
N TRP A 118 -11.82 -11.56 -3.74
CA TRP A 118 -12.62 -10.73 -4.64
C TRP A 118 -13.62 -11.56 -5.44
N LEU A 119 -13.22 -12.76 -5.88
CA LEU A 119 -14.11 -13.74 -6.50
C LEU A 119 -15.24 -14.12 -5.52
N ASN A 120 -14.90 -14.45 -4.28
CA ASN A 120 -15.89 -14.83 -3.26
C ASN A 120 -16.84 -13.67 -2.94
N LEU A 121 -16.35 -12.43 -2.90
CA LEU A 121 -17.21 -11.26 -2.66
C LEU A 121 -18.14 -10.98 -3.85
N GLY A 122 -17.66 -11.18 -5.08
CA GLY A 122 -18.47 -11.08 -6.30
C GLY A 122 -19.58 -12.13 -6.35
N ILE A 123 -19.26 -13.39 -6.01
CA ILE A 123 -20.24 -14.48 -5.91
C ILE A 123 -21.32 -14.16 -4.87
N ALA A 124 -20.92 -13.71 -3.68
CA ALA A 124 -21.85 -13.34 -2.62
C ALA A 124 -22.80 -12.20 -3.04
N ARG A 125 -22.30 -11.20 -3.78
CA ARG A 125 -23.13 -10.11 -4.33
C ARG A 125 -24.13 -10.61 -5.39
N MET A 126 -23.71 -11.51 -6.28
CA MET A 126 -24.60 -12.10 -7.30
C MET A 126 -25.71 -12.97 -6.70
N GLN A 127 -25.45 -13.62 -5.57
CA GLN A 127 -26.43 -14.45 -4.87
C GLN A 127 -27.42 -13.64 -4.03
N ALA A 128 -27.11 -12.37 -3.75
CA ALA A 128 -27.96 -11.46 -2.97
C ALA A 128 -28.82 -10.53 -3.85
N ALA A 129 -28.71 -10.64 -5.18
CA ALA A 129 -29.49 -9.90 -6.18
C ALA A 129 -30.53 -10.81 -6.83
#